data_AF-A0AAW1E1M9-F1
#
_entry.id   AF-A0AAW1E1M9-F1
#
_cell.length_a   1.000
_cell.length_b   1.000
_cell.length_c   1.000
_cell.angle_alpha   90.00
_cell.angle_beta   90.00
_cell.angle_gamma   90.00
#
_symmetry.space_group_name_H-M   'P 1'
#
loop_
_entity.id
_entity.type
_entity.pdbx_description
1 polymer ?
#
loop_
_entity_poly.entity_id
_entity_poly.type
_entity_poly.pdbx_seq_one_letter_code
_entity_poly.pdbx_strand_id
1 'polypeptide(L)'
;MERFRLANQPVPEILYVDRGCCRAQGPTTVETLFQPWVDNGMVVRLDIFHWIHRFDATIWTESHCKYAMFKSALAGIVLAYNRSDLELIKGVRAKDPATMKSVSDEDVVCCYVSREQLKHHVRWVTLGA
;
A
#
# COMPACT_ATOMS: atom_id res chain seq x y z
N MET A 1 -21.59 -7.45 -10.71
CA MET A 1 -21.82 -7.17 -9.26
C MET A 1 -22.78 -8.15 -8.59
N GLU A 2 -23.49 -9.00 -9.34
CA GLU A 2 -24.44 -9.96 -8.78
C GLU A 2 -23.84 -10.89 -7.70
N ARG A 3 -22.60 -11.36 -7.90
CA ARG A 3 -21.89 -12.16 -6.88
C ARG A 3 -21.76 -11.45 -5.52
N PHE A 4 -21.46 -10.15 -5.50
CA PHE A 4 -21.36 -9.37 -4.26
C PHE A 4 -22.73 -9.16 -3.61
N ARG A 5 -23.75 -8.88 -4.44
CA ARG A 5 -25.15 -8.75 -4.01
C ARG A 5 -25.65 -10.03 -3.34
N LEU A 6 -25.41 -11.18 -3.98
CA LEU A 6 -25.78 -12.50 -3.45
C LEU A 6 -25.03 -12.85 -2.16
N ALA A 7 -23.79 -12.39 -2.02
CA ALA A 7 -22.98 -12.58 -0.81
C ALA A 7 -23.33 -11.59 0.33
N ASN A 8 -24.33 -10.73 0.14
CA ASN A 8 -24.74 -9.67 1.07
C ASN A 8 -23.56 -8.83 1.60
N GLN A 9 -22.58 -8.57 0.74
CA GLN A 9 -21.42 -7.76 1.10
C GLN A 9 -21.72 -6.28 0.84
N PRO A 10 -21.21 -5.37 1.69
CA PRO A 10 -21.35 -3.95 1.45
C PRO A 10 -20.66 -3.55 0.14
N VAL A 11 -21.15 -2.47 -0.46
CA VAL A 11 -20.46 -1.82 -1.58
C VAL A 11 -19.09 -1.35 -1.08
N PRO A 12 -18.00 -1.58 -1.84
CA PRO A 12 -16.69 -1.06 -1.46
C PRO A 12 -16.71 0.47 -1.41
N GLU A 13 -16.02 1.06 -0.43
CA GLU A 13 -15.87 2.52 -0.36
C GLU A 13 -14.85 3.03 -1.39
N ILE A 14 -13.77 2.27 -1.60
CA ILE A 14 -12.67 2.65 -2.49
C ILE A 14 -12.29 1.46 -3.37
N LEU A 15 -12.10 1.74 -4.66
CA LEU A 15 -11.52 0.82 -5.63
C LEU A 15 -10.17 1.38 -6.12
N TYR A 16 -9.07 0.72 -5.75
CA TYR A 16 -7.76 1.03 -6.28
C TYR A 16 -7.56 0.37 -7.65
N VAL A 17 -7.09 1.15 -8.62
CA VAL A 17 -6.81 0.68 -9.99
C VAL A 17 -5.44 1.12 -10.46
N ASP A 18 -4.84 0.31 -11.31
CA ASP A 18 -3.53 0.57 -11.91
C ASP A 18 -3.56 1.76 -12.88
N ARG A 19 -4.67 1.90 -13.62
CA ARG A 19 -4.89 2.90 -14.67
C ARG A 19 -6.36 3.28 -14.75
N GLY A 20 -6.67 4.38 -15.43
CA GLY A 20 -8.06 4.77 -15.69
C GLY A 20 -8.80 5.32 -14.46
N CYS A 21 -8.08 5.90 -13.49
CA CYS A 21 -8.66 6.60 -12.34
C CYS A 21 -8.87 8.11 -12.57
N CYS A 22 -8.30 8.67 -13.65
CA CYS A 22 -8.28 10.11 -13.89
C CYS A 22 -9.49 10.56 -14.73
N ARG A 23 -10.31 11.47 -14.18
CA ARG A 23 -11.50 12.03 -14.86
C ARG A 23 -11.21 13.19 -15.82
N ALA A 24 -10.02 13.24 -16.41
CA ALA A 24 -9.59 14.38 -17.24
C ALA A 24 -10.50 14.63 -18.46
N GLN A 25 -11.22 13.61 -18.93
CA GLN A 25 -12.11 13.66 -20.09
C GLN A 25 -13.55 13.22 -19.74
N GLY A 26 -13.93 13.30 -18.45
CA GLY A 26 -15.23 12.81 -17.96
C GLY A 26 -15.13 11.50 -17.14
N PRO A 27 -16.25 10.80 -16.91
CA PRO A 27 -16.28 9.53 -16.18
C PRO A 27 -15.34 8.50 -16.80
N THR A 28 -14.62 7.76 -15.96
CA THR A 28 -13.67 6.76 -16.46
C THR A 28 -14.36 5.46 -16.85
N THR A 29 -13.74 4.66 -17.73
CA THR A 29 -14.27 3.33 -18.10
C THR A 29 -14.51 2.44 -16.88
N VAL A 30 -13.67 2.56 -15.84
CA VAL A 30 -13.82 1.83 -14.58
C VAL A 30 -15.07 2.30 -13.84
N GLU A 31 -15.29 3.60 -13.76
CA GLU A 31 -16.47 4.16 -13.11
C GLU A 31 -17.75 3.74 -13.84
N THR A 32 -17.76 3.77 -15.18
CA THR A 32 -18.87 3.29 -15.98
C THR A 32 -19.13 1.79 -15.76
N LEU A 33 -18.08 0.97 -15.66
CA LEU A 33 -18.20 -0.47 -15.41
C LEU A 33 -18.79 -0.75 -14.02
N PHE A 34 -18.45 0.06 -13.03
CA PHE A 34 -18.90 -0.06 -11.64
C PHE A 34 -19.93 1.02 -11.26
N GLN A 35 -20.71 1.52 -12.23
CA GLN A 35 -21.61 2.67 -12.03
C GLN A 35 -22.53 2.48 -10.83
N PRO A 36 -23.20 1.32 -10.62
CA PRO A 36 -24.03 1.16 -9.43
C PRO A 36 -23.26 1.24 -8.11
N TRP A 37 -21.96 0.94 -8.06
CA TRP A 37 -21.17 1.15 -6.84
C TRP A 37 -20.76 2.61 -6.68
N VAL A 38 -20.41 3.28 -7.78
CA VAL A 38 -20.10 4.72 -7.77
C VAL A 38 -21.31 5.54 -7.30
N ASP A 39 -22.51 5.20 -7.78
CA ASP A 39 -23.77 5.83 -7.36
C ASP A 39 -24.06 5.64 -5.86
N ASN A 40 -23.50 4.58 -5.26
CA ASN A 40 -23.59 4.29 -3.83
C ASN A 40 -22.37 4.80 -3.03
N GLY A 41 -21.57 5.71 -3.60
CA GLY A 41 -20.50 6.40 -2.90
C GLY A 41 -19.10 5.78 -3.05
N MET A 42 -18.95 4.69 -3.81
CA MET A 42 -17.61 4.15 -4.12
C MET A 42 -16.79 5.16 -4.92
N VAL A 43 -15.53 5.35 -4.55
CA VAL A 43 -14.58 6.16 -5.33
C VAL A 43 -13.49 5.30 -5.97
N VAL A 44 -13.13 5.63 -7.22
CA VAL A 44 -11.97 5.03 -7.89
C VAL A 44 -10.72 5.85 -7.56
N ARG A 45 -9.63 5.16 -7.19
CA ARG A 45 -8.33 5.76 -6.84
C ARG A 45 -7.19 5.06 -7.56
N LEU A 46 -6.09 5.76 -7.77
CA LEU A 46 -4.89 5.17 -8.31
C LEU A 46 -4.23 4.32 -7.24
N ASP A 47 -3.84 3.10 -7.60
CA ASP A 47 -3.00 2.26 -6.77
C ASP A 47 -1.67 2.97 -6.42
N ILE A 48 -1.22 2.85 -5.16
CA ILE A 48 -0.07 3.60 -4.65
C ILE A 48 1.23 3.22 -5.36
N PHE A 49 1.41 1.95 -5.73
CA PHE A 49 2.57 1.51 -6.49
C PHE A 49 2.57 2.16 -7.88
N HIS A 50 1.42 2.19 -8.55
CA HIS A 50 1.27 2.89 -9.83
C HIS A 50 1.47 4.40 -9.70
N TRP A 51 1.05 5.02 -8.59
CA TRP A 51 1.31 6.43 -8.32
C TRP A 51 2.81 6.73 -8.22
N ILE A 52 3.57 5.94 -7.45
CA ILE A 52 5.03 6.04 -7.34
C ILE A 52 5.71 5.89 -8.72
N HIS A 53 5.18 5.03 -9.59
CA HIS A 53 5.71 4.80 -10.93
C HIS A 53 5.38 5.88 -11.96
N ARG A 54 4.44 6.80 -11.70
CA ARG A 54 4.22 7.93 -12.62
C ARG A 54 5.39 8.91 -12.68
N PHE A 55 6.21 8.97 -11.63
CA PHE A 55 7.41 9.81 -11.63
C PHE A 55 8.43 9.38 -12.68
N ASP A 56 8.39 8.12 -13.12
CA ASP A 56 9.27 7.57 -14.17
C ASP A 56 9.11 8.32 -15.49
N ALA A 57 7.95 8.96 -15.74
CA ALA A 57 7.72 9.81 -16.90
C ALA A 57 8.41 11.19 -16.82
N THR A 58 8.85 11.60 -15.63
CA THR A 58 9.42 12.94 -15.36
C THR A 58 10.89 12.90 -14.95
N ILE A 59 11.42 11.72 -14.63
CA ILE A 59 12.81 11.54 -14.18
C ILE A 59 13.61 10.74 -15.21
N TRP A 60 14.89 11.05 -15.31
CA TRP A 60 15.80 10.29 -16.16
C TRP A 60 16.06 8.91 -15.52
N THR A 61 15.42 7.88 -16.06
CA THR A 61 15.51 6.50 -15.53
C THR A 61 16.75 5.76 -16.01
N GLU A 62 17.42 6.21 -17.07
CA GLU A 62 18.62 5.53 -17.56
C GLU A 62 19.83 5.85 -16.67
N SER A 63 20.28 4.83 -15.93
CA SER A 63 21.59 4.79 -15.25
C SER A 63 21.87 5.91 -14.25
N HIS A 64 20.86 6.63 -13.76
CA HIS A 64 21.11 7.59 -12.70
C HIS A 64 21.23 6.87 -11.36
N CYS A 65 22.41 6.93 -10.74
CA CYS A 65 22.70 6.36 -9.42
C CYS A 65 21.73 6.79 -8.29
N LYS A 66 20.95 7.87 -8.49
CA LYS A 66 19.98 8.39 -7.51
C LYS A 66 18.57 7.82 -7.70
N TYR A 67 18.26 7.19 -8.83
CA TYR A 67 16.91 6.70 -9.13
C TYR A 67 16.42 5.71 -8.06
N ALA A 68 17.21 4.67 -7.76
CA ALA A 68 16.84 3.68 -6.77
C ALA A 68 16.66 4.29 -5.37
N MET A 69 17.55 5.20 -4.95
CA MET A 69 17.43 5.90 -3.67
C MET A 69 16.19 6.80 -3.63
N PHE A 70 15.90 7.53 -4.70
CA PHE A 70 14.71 8.37 -4.81
C PHE A 70 13.42 7.54 -4.69
N LYS A 71 13.30 6.44 -5.44
CA LYS A 71 12.12 5.55 -5.38
C LYS A 71 11.97 4.92 -4.00
N SER A 72 13.08 4.50 -3.38
CA SER A 72 13.10 3.95 -2.02
C SER A 72 12.65 4.98 -0.98
N ALA A 73 13.16 6.21 -1.06
CA ALA A 73 12.76 7.29 -0.16
C ALA A 73 11.29 7.68 -0.34
N LEU A 74 10.83 7.80 -1.59
CA LEU A 74 9.44 8.10 -1.90
C LEU A 74 8.49 7.02 -1.36
N ALA A 75 8.83 5.74 -1.56
CA ALA A 75 8.08 4.63 -0.99
C ALA A 75 8.05 4.70 0.55
N GLY A 76 9.19 4.98 1.20
CA GLY A 76 9.27 5.10 2.66
C GLY A 76 8.49 6.27 3.25
N ILE A 77 8.16 7.30 2.46
CA ILE A 77 7.33 8.43 2.91
C ILE A 77 5.83 8.10 2.84
N VAL A 78 5.42 7.27 1.88
CA VAL A 78 3.99 7.00 1.61
C VAL A 78 3.53 5.61 2.06
N LEU A 79 4.46 4.73 2.42
CA LEU A 79 4.18 3.38 2.91
C LEU A 79 4.79 3.19 4.30
N ALA A 80 3.99 2.62 5.20
CA ALA A 80 4.47 2.09 6.46
C ALA A 80 4.12 0.61 6.57
N TYR A 81 4.84 -0.10 7.43
CA TYR A 81 4.42 -1.42 7.85
C TYR A 81 3.21 -1.32 8.79
N ASN A 82 2.26 -2.23 8.65
CA ASN A 82 1.16 -2.34 9.59
C ASN A 82 1.71 -2.63 10.99
N ARG A 83 1.42 -1.74 11.94
CA ARG A 83 1.96 -1.84 13.31
C ARG A 83 1.53 -3.12 14.01
N SER A 84 0.27 -3.53 13.89
CA SER A 84 -0.24 -4.74 14.54
C SER A 84 0.44 -6.00 14.01
N ASP A 85 0.64 -6.08 12.70
CA ASP A 85 1.35 -7.20 12.07
C ASP A 85 2.82 -7.25 12.52
N LEU A 86 3.48 -6.08 12.64
CA LEU A 86 4.83 -5.99 13.19
C LEU A 86 4.89 -6.51 14.63
N GLU A 87 4.03 -6.02 15.51
CA GLU A 87 4.02 -6.45 16.93
C GLU A 87 3.81 -7.96 17.08
N LEU A 88 3.02 -8.58 16.20
CA LEU A 88 2.83 -10.03 16.21
C LEU A 88 4.11 -10.78 15.87
N ILE A 89 4.86 -10.33 14.84
CA ILE A 89 6.15 -10.94 14.49
C ILE A 89 7.17 -10.73 15.60
N LYS A 90 7.18 -9.55 16.22
CA LYS A 90 8.02 -9.27 17.39
C LYS A 90 7.71 -10.24 18.52
N GLY A 91 6.43 -10.40 18.88
CA GLY A 91 5.99 -11.29 19.93
C GLY A 91 6.39 -12.75 19.70
N VAL A 92 6.26 -13.26 18.47
CA VAL A 92 6.68 -14.63 18.12
C VAL A 92 8.21 -14.81 18.21
N ARG A 93 8.98 -13.76 17.93
CA ARG A 93 10.44 -13.80 17.89
C ARG A 93 11.13 -13.35 19.18
N ALA A 94 10.39 -12.76 20.13
CA ALA A 94 10.89 -12.36 21.42
C ALA A 94 11.38 -13.58 22.20
N LYS A 95 12.67 -13.90 22.11
CA LYS A 95 13.32 -14.86 23.01
C LYS A 95 13.31 -14.35 24.46
N ASP A 96 13.36 -13.03 24.63
CA ASP A 96 13.20 -12.33 25.90
C ASP A 96 12.35 -11.05 25.69
N PRO A 97 11.15 -10.96 26.30
CA PRO A 97 10.28 -9.78 26.22
C PRO A 97 10.90 -8.49 26.76
N ALA A 98 11.89 -8.59 27.66
CA ALA A 98 12.55 -7.41 28.24
C ALA A 98 13.46 -6.71 27.22
N THR A 99 14.17 -7.47 26.39
CA THR A 99 15.09 -6.98 25.35
C THR A 99 14.34 -6.30 24.21
N MET A 100 13.10 -6.70 23.90
CA MET A 100 12.31 -6.05 22.84
C MET A 100 11.62 -4.76 23.29
N LYS A 101 11.40 -4.55 24.59
CA LYS A 101 10.80 -3.30 25.11
C LYS A 101 11.74 -2.10 25.04
N SER A 102 13.06 -2.32 24.95
CA SER A 102 14.08 -1.28 24.92
C SER A 102 14.56 -0.89 23.52
N VAL A 103 14.04 -1.53 22.47
CA VAL A 103 14.54 -1.40 21.09
C VAL A 103 13.52 -0.61 20.26
N SER A 104 13.99 0.35 19.47
CA SER A 104 13.14 1.16 18.59
C SER A 104 12.46 0.29 17.53
N ASP A 105 11.34 0.75 16.97
CA ASP A 105 10.63 0.02 15.91
C ASP A 105 11.55 -0.20 14.69
N GLU A 106 12.41 0.77 14.37
CA GLU A 106 13.40 0.68 13.31
C GLU A 106 14.44 -0.42 13.56
N ASP A 107 15.00 -0.47 14.77
CA ASP A 107 16.01 -1.46 15.14
C ASP A 107 15.43 -2.87 15.24
N VAL A 108 14.15 -2.99 15.66
CA VAL A 108 13.47 -4.29 15.67
C VAL A 108 13.33 -4.85 14.26
N VAL A 109 12.89 -4.01 13.32
CA VAL A 109 12.76 -4.40 11.91
C VAL A 109 14.12 -4.73 11.30
N CYS A 110 15.17 -3.96 11.61
CA CYS A 110 16.50 -4.16 11.06
C CYS A 110 17.21 -5.41 11.61
N CYS A 111 17.13 -5.63 12.93
CA CYS A 111 17.96 -6.62 13.61
C CYS A 111 17.24 -7.96 13.85
N TYR A 112 15.91 -7.98 13.92
CA TYR A 112 15.16 -9.16 14.39
C TYR A 112 14.15 -9.71 13.40
N VAL A 113 13.89 -9.01 12.28
CA VAL A 113 12.95 -9.46 11.25
C VAL A 113 13.64 -9.49 9.88
N SER A 114 13.65 -10.64 9.22
CA SER A 114 14.22 -10.71 7.88
C SER A 114 13.30 -10.03 6.85
N ARG A 115 13.87 -9.53 5.75
CA ARG A 115 13.09 -8.95 4.63
C ARG A 115 12.05 -9.92 4.09
N GLU A 116 12.38 -11.21 4.04
CA GLU A 116 11.46 -12.26 3.58
C GLU A 116 10.26 -12.43 4.51
N GLN A 117 10.46 -12.28 5.82
CA GLN A 117 9.35 -12.30 6.77
C GLN A 117 8.46 -11.07 6.66
N LEU A 118 9.06 -9.88 6.53
CA LEU A 118 8.29 -8.65 6.31
C LEU A 118 7.38 -8.79 5.09
N LYS A 119 7.92 -9.31 3.98
CA LYS A 119 7.17 -9.51 2.73
C LYS A 119 5.97 -10.46 2.88
N HIS A 120 6.11 -11.55 3.64
CA HIS A 120 5.07 -12.58 3.73
C HIS A 120 4.08 -12.38 4.88
N HIS A 121 4.47 -11.64 5.92
CA HIS A 121 3.72 -11.60 7.18
C HIS A 121 3.36 -10.19 7.65
N VAL A 122 3.85 -9.13 7.00
CA VAL A 122 3.54 -7.75 7.36
C VAL A 122 2.93 -7.04 6.16
N ARG A 123 1.70 -6.58 6.32
CA ARG A 123 1.06 -5.75 5.29
C ARG A 123 1.69 -4.37 5.26
N TRP A 124 1.72 -3.77 4.08
CA TRP A 124 1.93 -2.34 3.93
C TRP A 124 0.62 -1.58 4.13
N VAL A 125 0.74 -0.40 4.73
CA VAL A 125 -0.34 0.58 4.85
C VAL A 125 0.10 1.87 4.17
N THR A 126 -0.82 2.50 3.45
CA THR A 126 -0.58 3.81 2.84
C THR A 126 -0.76 4.90 3.89
N LEU A 127 0.21 5.79 4.01
CA LEU A 127 0.16 6.93 4.91
C LEU A 127 -0.60 8.10 4.26
N GLY A 128 -1.43 8.80 5.04
CA GLY A 128 -2.15 9.99 4.59
C GLY A 128 -3.35 9.73 3.68
N ALA A 129 -3.85 8.49 3.62
CA ALA A 129 -5.09 8.11 2.96
C ALA A 129 -6.32 8.45 3.82
#